data_AF-A0A3N5QP70-F1
#
_entry.id   AF-A0A3N5QP70-F1
#
_cell.length_a   1.000
_cell.length_b   1.000
_cell.length_c   1.000
_cell.angle_alpha   90.00
_cell.angle_beta   90.00
_cell.angle_gamma   90.00
#
_symmetry.space_group_name_H-M   'P 1'
#
loop_
_entity.id
_entity.type
_entity.pdbx_description
1 polymer ?
#
loop_
_entity_poly.entity_id
_entity_poly.type
_entity_poly.pdbx_seq_one_letter_code
_entity_poly.pdbx_strand_id
1 'polypeptide(L)'
;DFCAKCGKCARECPSQAISHGDKIIHNGYAKWPNDVERCTGMRVGNKHGSGCGVCIKVCPWNKPYTPFHRMINWTMRNVPPARRFAIWGDDLMGYGKSDKNKKWWLDLEDVDGALKIPEK
;
A
#
# COMPACT_ATOMS: atom_id res chain seq x y z
N ASP A 1 -12.34 12.10 4.83
CA ASP A 1 -13.46 11.35 4.22
C ASP A 1 -13.03 10.03 3.57
N PHE A 2 -12.29 10.03 2.46
CA PHE A 2 -11.95 8.81 1.72
C PHE A 2 -11.25 7.73 2.58
N CYS A 3 -10.15 8.08 3.26
CA CYS A 3 -9.38 7.10 4.03
C CYS A 3 -10.19 6.45 5.16
N ALA A 4 -11.09 7.20 5.79
CA ALA A 4 -12.00 6.70 6.84
C ALA A 4 -13.01 5.66 6.31
N LYS A 5 -13.23 5.60 4.99
CA LYS A 5 -14.10 4.62 4.34
C LYS A 5 -13.33 3.46 3.69
N CYS A 6 -12.02 3.59 3.49
CA CYS A 6 -11.25 2.70 2.61
C CYS A 6 -10.54 1.57 3.37
N GLY A 7 -9.63 1.90 4.29
CA GLY A 7 -8.88 0.90 5.06
C GLY A 7 -7.98 -0.06 4.27
N LYS A 8 -7.86 0.05 2.94
CA LYS A 8 -7.12 -0.92 2.10
C LYS A 8 -5.65 -1.04 2.49
N CYS A 9 -4.96 0.07 2.77
CA CYS A 9 -3.57 0.02 3.22
C CYS A 9 -3.39 -0.70 4.56
N ALA A 10 -4.38 -0.61 5.46
CA ALA A 10 -4.36 -1.31 6.74
C ALA A 10 -4.55 -2.82 6.54
N ARG A 11 -5.57 -3.20 5.75
CA ARG A 11 -5.87 -4.58 5.40
C ARG A 11 -4.70 -5.31 4.75
N GLU A 12 -4.00 -4.67 3.82
CA GLU A 12 -2.90 -5.29 3.06
C GLU A 12 -1.53 -5.16 3.75
N CYS A 13 -1.44 -4.54 4.94
CA CYS A 13 -0.17 -4.36 5.62
C CYS A 13 0.36 -5.71 6.16
N PRO A 14 1.54 -6.20 5.72
CA PRO A 14 2.02 -7.52 6.14
C PRO A 14 2.31 -7.59 7.65
N SER A 15 2.69 -6.48 8.28
CA SER A 15 2.96 -6.41 9.71
C SER A 15 1.82 -5.83 10.55
N GLN A 16 0.66 -5.58 9.93
CA GLN A 16 -0.51 -5.02 10.61
C GLN A 16 -0.19 -3.75 11.42
N ALA A 17 0.66 -2.90 10.83
CA ALA A 17 1.18 -1.70 11.47
C ALA A 17 0.31 -0.44 11.26
N ILE A 18 -0.67 -0.50 10.36
CA ILE A 18 -1.53 0.65 10.03
C ILE A 18 -2.89 0.46 10.71
N SER A 19 -3.37 1.49 11.41
CA SER A 19 -4.64 1.43 12.13
C SER A 19 -5.84 1.26 11.20
N HIS A 20 -6.79 0.41 11.63
CA HIS A 20 -8.13 0.31 11.05
C HIS A 20 -9.13 1.32 11.66
N GLY A 21 -8.75 1.97 12.76
CA GLY A 21 -9.61 2.87 13.52
C GLY A 21 -9.50 4.34 13.12
N ASP A 22 -10.01 5.18 14.01
CA ASP A 22 -10.06 6.62 13.82
C ASP A 22 -8.70 7.31 14.04
N LYS A 23 -8.69 8.61 13.72
CA LYS A 23 -7.55 9.48 14.03
C LYS A 23 -7.42 9.67 15.53
N ILE A 24 -6.18 9.79 15.99
CA ILE A 24 -5.83 10.20 17.34
C ILE A 24 -5.13 11.56 17.30
N ILE A 25 -5.11 12.26 18.44
CA ILE A 25 -4.18 13.37 18.65
C ILE A 25 -2.85 12.77 19.12
N HIS A 26 -1.78 13.09 18.42
CA HIS A 26 -0.42 12.68 18.78
C HIS A 26 0.51 13.87 18.56
N ASN A 27 1.27 14.23 19.59
CA ASN A 27 2.20 15.37 19.56
C ASN A 27 1.55 16.68 19.02
N GLY A 28 0.31 16.96 19.45
CA GLY A 28 -0.42 18.19 19.10
C GLY A 28 -1.17 18.19 17.76
N TYR A 29 -1.17 17.10 16.98
CA TYR A 29 -1.90 17.04 15.71
C TYR A 29 -2.68 15.75 15.51
N ALA A 30 -3.75 15.83 14.71
CA ALA A 30 -4.60 14.68 14.38
C ALA A 30 -3.97 13.81 13.29
N LYS A 31 -3.75 12.53 13.56
CA LYS A 31 -3.23 11.55 12.59
C LYS A 31 -3.92 10.19 12.75
N TRP A 32 -3.91 9.37 11.69
CA TRP A 32 -4.11 7.94 11.88
C TRP A 32 -2.86 7.36 12.54
N PRO A 33 -3.00 6.63 13.66
CA PRO A 33 -1.86 6.02 14.32
C PRO A 33 -1.31 4.86 13.47
N ASN A 34 0.02 4.76 13.42
CA ASN A 34 0.72 3.62 12.84
C ASN A 34 1.71 3.12 13.89
N ASP A 35 1.83 1.81 14.01
CA ASP A 35 2.84 1.15 14.83
C ASP A 35 4.18 1.18 14.08
N VAL A 36 5.01 2.15 14.46
CA VAL A 36 6.31 2.38 13.82
C VAL A 36 7.31 1.26 14.12
N GLU A 37 7.19 0.60 15.26
CA GLU A 37 8.05 -0.50 15.66
C GLU A 37 7.77 -1.72 14.79
N ARG A 38 6.50 -2.13 14.65
CA ARG A 38 6.11 -3.23 13.74
C ARG A 38 6.45 -2.94 12.28
N CYS A 39 6.24 -1.71 11.83
CA CYS A 39 6.62 -1.31 10.48
C CYS A 39 8.15 -1.44 10.26
N THR A 40 8.93 -0.95 11.23
CA THR A 40 10.39 -0.97 11.16
C THR A 40 10.92 -2.41 11.24
N GLY A 41 10.43 -3.21 12.18
CA GLY A 41 10.79 -4.62 12.32
C GLY A 41 10.52 -5.41 11.05
N MET A 42 9.38 -5.17 10.39
CA MET A 42 9.12 -5.79 9.09
C MET A 42 10.06 -5.29 8.01
N ARG A 43 10.26 -3.98 7.86
CA ARG A 43 11.10 -3.42 6.78
C ARG A 43 12.56 -3.84 6.90
N VAL A 44 13.11 -3.85 8.11
CA VAL A 44 14.52 -4.18 8.37
C VAL A 44 14.71 -5.70 8.42
N GLY A 45 13.78 -6.43 9.02
CA GLY A 45 13.84 -7.89 9.15
C GLY A 45 13.18 -8.67 8.01
N ASN A 46 12.87 -8.03 6.87
CA ASN A 46 12.22 -8.70 5.76
C ASN A 46 13.16 -9.72 5.11
N LYS A 47 12.86 -11.01 5.26
CA LYS A 47 13.63 -12.11 4.65
C LYS A 47 13.22 -12.44 3.21
N HIS A 48 12.13 -11.85 2.72
CA HIS A 48 11.57 -12.15 1.40
C HIS A 48 11.62 -10.94 0.45
N GLY A 49 12.49 -9.97 0.75
CA GLY A 49 12.72 -8.80 -0.08
C GLY A 49 13.42 -7.68 0.68
N SER A 50 13.83 -6.64 -0.03
CA SER A 50 14.49 -5.49 0.58
C SER A 50 13.49 -4.39 0.95
N GLY A 51 13.25 -4.19 2.25
CA GLY A 51 12.31 -3.19 2.75
C GLY A 51 10.83 -3.58 2.54
N CYS A 52 9.96 -2.57 2.48
CA CYS A 52 8.53 -2.75 2.22
C CYS A 52 7.90 -1.44 1.71
N GLY A 53 6.89 -1.55 0.85
CA GLY A 53 6.13 -0.43 0.30
C GLY A 53 4.69 -0.79 -0.08
N VAL A 54 4.14 -1.87 0.50
CA VAL A 54 2.82 -2.42 0.13
C VAL A 54 1.71 -1.39 0.28
N CYS A 55 1.71 -0.61 1.36
CA CYS A 55 0.70 0.42 1.62
C CYS A 55 0.60 1.47 0.49
N ILE A 56 1.72 1.83 -0.13
CA ILE A 56 1.75 2.74 -1.29
C ILE A 56 1.24 2.01 -2.54
N LYS A 57 1.72 0.79 -2.78
CA LYS A 57 1.32 -0.03 -3.94
C LYS A 57 -0.18 -0.25 -4.03
N VAL A 58 -0.83 -0.56 -2.92
CA VAL A 58 -2.26 -0.93 -2.88
C VAL A 58 -3.20 0.27 -2.80
N CYS A 59 -2.67 1.47 -2.56
CA CYS A 59 -3.50 2.66 -2.37
C CYS A 59 -4.35 2.94 -3.63
N PRO A 60 -5.68 3.14 -3.50
CA PRO A 60 -6.53 3.48 -4.63
C PRO A 60 -6.14 4.78 -5.36
N TRP A 61 -5.37 5.65 -4.71
CA TRP A 61 -4.84 6.87 -5.33
C TRP A 61 -3.57 6.63 -6.15
N ASN A 62 -2.88 5.50 -5.93
CA ASN A 62 -1.67 5.13 -6.66
C ASN A 62 -2.04 4.36 -7.94
N LYS A 63 -2.40 5.11 -8.99
CA LYS A 63 -2.83 4.55 -10.28
C LYS A 63 -2.04 5.15 -11.45
N PRO A 64 -1.85 4.38 -12.54
CA PRO A 64 -1.24 4.88 -13.76
C PRO A 64 -1.85 6.19 -14.23
N TYR A 65 -1.03 7.00 -14.91
CA TYR A 65 -1.49 8.23 -15.53
C TYR A 65 -2.17 7.92 -16.87
N THR A 66 -3.47 7.57 -16.82
CA THR A 66 -4.30 7.37 -18.02
C THR A 66 -5.60 8.16 -17.90
N PRO A 67 -6.27 8.50 -19.03
CA PRO A 67 -7.53 9.23 -19.01
C PRO A 67 -8.58 8.59 -18.09
N PHE A 68 -8.71 7.26 -18.13
CA PHE A 68 -9.61 6.50 -17.26
C PHE A 68 -9.31 6.75 -15.77
N HIS A 69 -8.08 6.56 -15.32
CA HIS A 69 -7.72 6.76 -13.91
C HIS A 69 -7.80 8.23 -13.49
N ARG A 70 -7.57 9.18 -14.41
CA ARG A 70 -7.73 10.62 -14.14
C ARG A 70 -9.19 10.99 -13.95
N MET A 71 -10.08 10.43 -14.76
CA MET A 71 -11.53 10.56 -14.59
C MET A 71 -11.97 9.99 -13.25
N ILE A 72 -11.58 8.76 -12.90
CA ILE A 72 -11.92 8.16 -11.59
C ILE A 72 -11.37 8.99 -10.43
N ASN A 73 -10.13 9.47 -10.50
CA ASN A 73 -9.56 10.33 -9.47
C ASN A 73 -10.27 11.69 -9.36
N TRP A 74 -10.73 12.26 -10.47
CA TRP A 74 -11.56 13.47 -10.46
C TRP A 74 -12.91 13.18 -9.79
N THR A 75 -13.56 12.07 -10.15
CA THR A 75 -14.84 11.66 -9.55
C THR A 75 -14.71 11.41 -8.05
N MET A 76 -13.67 10.71 -7.60
CA MET A 76 -13.43 10.47 -6.16
C MET A 76 -13.18 11.77 -5.37
N ARG A 77 -12.60 12.80 -6.00
CA ARG A 77 -12.38 14.11 -5.39
C ARG A 77 -13.70 14.88 -5.24
N ASN A 78 -14.49 14.94 -6.31
CA ASN A 78 -15.65 15.82 -6.41
C ASN A 78 -16.99 15.19 -5.98
N VAL A 79 -17.12 13.86 -6.02
CA VAL A 79 -18.38 13.16 -5.77
C VAL A 79 -18.24 12.22 -4.56
N PRO A 80 -18.57 12.67 -3.33
CA PRO A 80 -18.38 11.88 -2.11
C PRO A 80 -19.04 10.48 -2.11
N PRO A 81 -20.26 10.28 -2.63
CA PRO A 81 -20.87 8.95 -2.70
C PRO A 81 -20.10 7.96 -3.57
N ALA A 82 -19.40 8.43 -4.61
CA ALA A 82 -18.64 7.59 -5.54
C ALA A 82 -17.42 6.93 -4.88
N ARG A 83 -16.96 7.42 -3.72
CA ARG A 83 -15.74 6.95 -3.05
C ARG A 83 -15.86 5.47 -2.63
N ARG A 84 -17.00 5.05 -2.07
CA ARG A 84 -17.22 3.63 -1.68
C ARG A 84 -17.23 2.71 -2.89
N PHE A 85 -17.91 3.12 -3.97
CA PHE A 85 -17.95 2.36 -5.22
C PHE A 85 -16.56 2.25 -5.86
N ALA A 86 -15.77 3.32 -5.84
CA ALA A 86 -14.40 3.29 -6.34
C ALA A 86 -13.49 2.36 -5.52
N ILE A 87 -13.64 2.32 -4.19
CA ILE A 87 -12.90 1.38 -3.33
C ILE A 87 -13.25 -0.07 -3.67
N TRP A 88 -14.54 -0.38 -3.80
CA TRP A 88 -14.99 -1.72 -4.20
C TRP A 88 -14.52 -2.10 -5.61
N GLY A 89 -14.63 -1.17 -6.57
CA GLY A 89 -14.15 -1.37 -7.93
C GLY A 89 -12.64 -1.57 -8.01
N ASP A 90 -11.87 -0.91 -7.14
CA ASP A 90 -10.42 -1.09 -7.03
C ASP A 90 -10.04 -2.53 -6.63
N ASP A 91 -10.78 -3.11 -5.68
CA ASP A 91 -10.62 -4.49 -5.25
C ASP A 91 -11.09 -5.48 -6.34
N LEU A 92 -12.24 -5.22 -6.98
CA LEU A 92 -12.78 -6.05 -8.07
C LEU A 92 -11.84 -6.13 -9.28
N MET A 93 -11.28 -5.00 -9.70
CA MET A 93 -10.33 -4.94 -10.82
C MET A 93 -8.95 -5.54 -10.48
N GLY A 94 -8.75 -6.01 -9.24
CA GLY A 94 -7.53 -6.69 -8.82
C GLY A 94 -6.33 -5.74 -8.65
N TYR A 95 -6.55 -4.43 -8.53
CA TYR A 95 -5.45 -3.50 -8.27
C TYR A 95 -4.81 -3.76 -6.91
N GLY A 96 -3.49 -3.66 -6.88
CA GLY A 96 -2.67 -3.99 -5.72
C GLY A 96 -1.97 -5.34 -5.86
N LYS A 97 -2.44 -6.22 -6.75
CA LYS A 97 -1.74 -7.48 -7.09
C LYS A 97 -0.47 -7.18 -7.89
N SER A 98 0.54 -8.04 -7.76
CA SER A 98 1.77 -7.96 -8.55
C SER A 98 1.53 -8.40 -10.00
N ASP A 99 1.84 -7.52 -10.94
CA ASP A 99 1.84 -7.83 -12.37
C ASP A 99 3.20 -8.43 -12.76
N LYS A 100 3.23 -9.74 -13.05
CA LYS A 100 4.45 -10.47 -13.40
C LYS A 100 5.06 -9.98 -14.72
N ASN A 101 4.25 -9.41 -15.62
CA ASN A 101 4.74 -8.89 -16.91
C ASN A 101 5.58 -7.62 -16.75
N LYS A 102 5.50 -6.96 -15.58
CA LYS A 102 6.28 -5.75 -15.25
C LYS A 102 7.51 -6.04 -14.39
N LYS A 103 7.75 -7.32 -14.07
CA LYS A 103 8.92 -7.72 -13.29
C LYS A 103 10.14 -7.80 -14.20
N TRP A 104 10.86 -6.69 -14.32
CA TRP A 104 12.06 -6.60 -15.14
C TRP A 104 13.36 -6.91 -14.37
N TRP A 105 13.28 -6.98 -13.03
CA TRP A 105 14.43 -7.19 -12.15
C TRP A 105 14.69 -8.67 -11.84
N LEU A 106 15.92 -8.96 -11.43
CA LEU A 106 16.36 -10.27 -10.94
C LEU A 106 16.13 -10.36 -9.41
N ASP A 107 15.76 -11.55 -8.92
CA ASP A 107 15.65 -11.80 -7.49
C ASP A 107 17.03 -12.22 -6.98
N LEU A 108 17.83 -11.25 -6.54
CA LEU A 108 19.18 -11.45 -6.02
C LEU A 108 19.32 -10.81 -4.63
N GLU A 109 20.09 -11.47 -3.77
CA GLU A 109 20.46 -11.01 -2.42
C GLU A 109 21.98 -11.08 -2.27
N ASP A 110 22.58 -10.07 -1.63
CA ASP A 110 24.01 -10.08 -1.29
C ASP A 110 24.21 -10.83 0.03
N VAL A 111 24.95 -11.94 -0.04
CA VAL A 111 25.32 -12.77 1.10
C VAL A 111 26.84 -12.93 1.09
N ASP A 112 27.51 -12.29 2.05
CA ASP A 112 28.96 -12.29 2.21
C ASP A 112 29.73 -11.77 0.99
N GLY A 113 29.19 -10.75 0.30
CA GLY A 113 29.80 -10.13 -0.88
C GLY A 113 29.54 -10.88 -2.19
N ALA A 114 28.66 -11.89 -2.17
CA ALA A 114 28.26 -12.65 -3.34
C ALA A 114 26.75 -12.55 -3.58
N LEU A 115 26.36 -12.23 -4.82
CA LEU A 115 24.95 -12.21 -5.23
C LEU A 115 24.42 -13.63 -5.39
N LYS A 116 23.38 -13.98 -4.64
CA LYS A 116 22.72 -15.29 -4.63
C LYS A 116 21.23 -15.16 -4.94
N ILE A 117 20.64 -16.23 -5.44
CA ILE A 117 19.17 -16.34 -5.56
C ILE A 117 18.64 -16.71 -4.17
N PRO A 118 17.71 -15.93 -3.58
CA PRO A 118 17.19 -16.20 -2.24
C PRO A 118 16.36 -17.50 -2.22
N GLU A 119 16.46 -18.24 -1.12
CA GLU A 119 15.61 -19.40 -0.86
C GLU A 119 14.15 -18.94 -0.63
N LYS A 120 13.19 -19.73 -1.13
CA LYS A 120 11.76 -19.38 -1.08
C LYS A 120 11.14 -19.59 0.30
#